data_AF-A0A7K1AG26-F1
#
_entry.id   AF-A0A7K1AG26-F1
#
_cell.length_a   1.000
_cell.length_b   1.000
_cell.length_c   1.000
_cell.angle_alpha   90.00
_cell.angle_beta   90.00
_cell.angle_gamma   90.00
#
_symmetry.space_group_name_H-M   'P 1'
#
loop_
_entity.id
_entity.type
_entity.pdbx_description
1 polymer ?
#
loop_
_entity_poly.entity_id
_entity_poly.type
_entity_poly.pdbx_seq_one_letter_code
_entity_poly.pdbx_strand_id
1 'polypeptide(L)'
;MDLRHAMPEWLTRLDRDAAPWVVVAGKAQRGEAFTDLVAHRMQVPMGADETSRCIRAHEMMHAKVSPTAVTVPSDLGHLSPSTLIVAEEFRVNMLVGAAGFPVMKYLADGSEKRTGERLAVNRDWNETVHMLAATSGTKALSGLLAGVKLVQPLWIPTLSELNRQLQKLWRKHTRDGTAAVASTEPSDDVTEGWGFTILVAQLIHRALITETSDDPVPPDPSRLGGAGASEVGKFAVMLELHLDRPNRVNGFLGRRKRASNIGRHPRHLERLLTDPERRIFDRRARCQGGVVLIDQSGSMQLTEDDLWRVINAAPGCVIIGYSHAPHSVETPNIWVLADRGAVTDKVPPGNGGNGVDGPALEFA
;
A
#
# COMPACT_ATOMS: atom_id res chain seq x y z
N MET A 1 -15.90 -39.89 -16.97
CA MET A 1 -15.61 -38.94 -15.88
C MET A 1 -16.91 -38.70 -15.16
N ASP A 2 -17.01 -39.04 -13.87
CA ASP A 2 -18.20 -38.75 -13.07
C ASP A 2 -18.22 -37.26 -12.72
N LEU A 3 -19.02 -36.50 -13.45
CA LEU A 3 -19.33 -35.11 -13.12
C LEU A 3 -20.25 -35.10 -11.90
N ARG A 4 -19.81 -34.48 -10.81
CA ARG A 4 -20.62 -34.29 -9.61
C ARG A 4 -21.12 -32.86 -9.57
N HIS A 5 -22.43 -32.69 -9.38
CA HIS A 5 -23.04 -31.39 -9.15
C HIS A 5 -23.16 -31.16 -7.64
N ALA A 6 -22.59 -30.07 -7.12
CA ALA A 6 -22.90 -29.61 -5.77
C ALA A 6 -24.34 -29.04 -5.76
N MET A 7 -25.13 -29.34 -4.72
CA MET A 7 -26.48 -28.79 -4.64
C MET A 7 -26.39 -27.25 -4.47
N PRO A 8 -27.13 -26.47 -5.28
CA PRO A 8 -26.97 -25.01 -5.33
C PRO A 8 -27.09 -24.35 -3.96
N GLU A 9 -27.98 -24.82 -3.09
CA GLU A 9 -28.25 -24.27 -1.76
C GLU A 9 -27.05 -24.27 -0.79
N TRP A 10 -26.02 -25.10 -1.02
CA TRP A 10 -24.83 -25.11 -0.16
C TRP A 10 -23.86 -23.95 -0.46
N LEU A 11 -24.00 -23.35 -1.64
CA LEU A 11 -23.15 -22.28 -2.17
C LEU A 11 -23.98 -21.06 -2.62
N THR A 12 -25.27 -21.01 -2.35
CA THR A 12 -26.10 -19.83 -2.64
C THR A 12 -25.56 -18.61 -1.89
N ARG A 13 -25.47 -17.48 -2.59
CA ARG A 13 -25.13 -16.17 -2.04
C ARG A 13 -26.12 -15.15 -2.59
N LEU A 14 -26.27 -14.03 -1.90
CA LEU A 14 -27.19 -12.97 -2.31
C LEU A 14 -26.63 -12.09 -3.44
N ASP A 15 -25.32 -12.08 -3.62
CA ASP A 15 -24.60 -11.27 -4.61
C ASP A 15 -24.42 -11.95 -5.97
N ARG A 16 -24.98 -13.16 -6.17
CA ARG A 16 -24.96 -13.87 -7.45
C ARG A 16 -26.19 -14.71 -7.69
N ASP A 17 -26.48 -14.96 -8.96
CA ASP A 17 -27.49 -15.94 -9.35
C ASP A 17 -27.07 -17.35 -8.95
N ALA A 18 -28.02 -18.08 -8.36
CA ALA A 18 -27.81 -19.48 -8.04
C ALA A 18 -27.73 -20.32 -9.33
N ALA A 19 -26.62 -21.01 -9.52
CA ALA A 19 -26.40 -21.87 -10.67
C ALA A 19 -25.68 -23.17 -10.26
N PRO A 20 -25.86 -24.26 -11.01
CA PRO A 20 -25.21 -25.53 -10.73
C PRO A 20 -23.69 -25.42 -10.93
N TRP A 21 -22.94 -26.06 -10.03
CA TRP A 21 -21.49 -26.15 -10.13
C TRP A 21 -21.05 -27.40 -10.88
N VAL A 22 -20.08 -27.22 -11.78
CA VAL A 22 -19.40 -28.29 -12.50
C VAL A 22 -18.11 -28.65 -11.77
N VAL A 23 -18.08 -29.81 -11.10
CA VAL A 23 -16.89 -30.30 -10.40
C VAL A 23 -16.20 -31.38 -11.23
N VAL A 24 -14.91 -31.17 -11.54
CA VAL A 24 -14.06 -32.12 -12.26
C VAL A 24 -12.92 -32.62 -11.39
N ALA A 25 -12.48 -33.86 -11.65
CA ALA A 25 -11.39 -34.47 -10.92
C ALA A 25 -10.03 -33.89 -11.34
N GLY A 26 -9.24 -33.45 -10.36
CA GLY A 26 -7.87 -33.00 -10.50
C GLY A 26 -6.89 -33.79 -9.64
N LYS A 27 -5.63 -33.36 -9.62
CA LYS A 27 -4.58 -33.91 -8.74
C LYS A 27 -4.43 -33.08 -7.47
N ALA A 28 -3.95 -33.71 -6.40
CA ALA A 28 -3.59 -33.03 -5.16
C ALA A 28 -2.18 -32.39 -5.29
N GLN A 29 -2.03 -31.46 -6.22
CA GLN A 29 -0.78 -30.77 -6.52
C GLN A 29 -1.05 -29.28 -6.69
N ARG A 30 -0.08 -28.42 -6.32
CA ARG A 30 -0.21 -26.97 -6.48
C ARG A 30 -0.41 -26.59 -7.95
N GLY A 31 -1.36 -25.70 -8.19
CA GLY A 31 -1.73 -25.23 -9.53
C GLY A 31 -2.67 -26.16 -10.30
N GLU A 32 -3.01 -27.34 -9.78
CA GLU A 32 -3.96 -28.27 -10.40
C GLU A 32 -5.39 -28.07 -9.89
N ALA A 33 -5.56 -27.64 -8.64
CA ALA A 33 -6.86 -27.28 -8.09
C ALA A 33 -7.18 -25.81 -8.39
N PHE A 34 -8.43 -25.53 -8.74
CA PHE A 34 -8.90 -24.16 -8.96
C PHE A 34 -10.42 -24.05 -8.82
N THR A 35 -10.87 -22.82 -8.60
CA THR A 35 -12.26 -22.41 -8.59
C THR A 35 -12.47 -21.25 -9.57
N ASP A 36 -13.29 -21.48 -10.59
CA ASP A 36 -13.79 -20.46 -11.51
C ASP A 36 -15.19 -20.05 -11.08
N LEU A 37 -15.28 -18.87 -10.46
CA LEU A 37 -16.52 -18.32 -9.93
C LEU A 37 -17.50 -17.90 -11.01
N VAL A 38 -17.01 -17.49 -12.19
CA VAL A 38 -17.86 -16.98 -13.29
C VAL A 38 -18.46 -18.15 -14.07
N ALA A 39 -17.65 -19.17 -14.36
CA ALA A 39 -18.11 -20.37 -15.06
C ALA A 39 -18.77 -21.41 -14.14
N HIS A 40 -18.83 -21.16 -12.82
CA HIS A 40 -19.27 -22.12 -11.80
C HIS A 40 -18.56 -23.48 -11.94
N ARG A 41 -17.24 -23.44 -12.13
CA ARG A 41 -16.43 -24.64 -12.37
C ARG A 41 -15.38 -24.79 -11.28
N MET A 42 -15.18 -26.02 -10.82
CA MET A 42 -14.18 -26.34 -9.82
C MET A 42 -13.41 -27.59 -10.22
N GLN A 43 -12.08 -27.55 -10.10
CA GLN A 43 -11.23 -28.72 -10.27
C GLN A 43 -10.59 -29.06 -8.93
N VAL A 44 -10.83 -30.29 -8.44
CA VAL A 44 -10.37 -30.72 -7.12
C VAL A 44 -9.97 -32.19 -7.10
N PRO A 45 -9.04 -32.61 -6.21
CA PRO A 45 -8.73 -34.01 -6.02
C PRO A 45 -9.90 -34.77 -5.39
N MET A 46 -10.11 -36.00 -5.90
CA MET A 46 -11.18 -36.90 -5.44
C MET A 46 -10.69 -37.93 -4.41
N GLY A 47 -9.43 -37.83 -3.98
CA GLY A 47 -8.85 -38.71 -2.97
C GLY A 47 -9.59 -38.64 -1.63
N ALA A 48 -9.60 -39.75 -0.91
CA ALA A 48 -10.20 -39.87 0.43
C ALA A 48 -9.26 -39.38 1.55
N ASP A 49 -8.02 -39.04 1.23
CA ASP A 49 -7.02 -38.56 2.17
C ASP A 49 -7.31 -37.12 2.65
N GLU A 50 -6.69 -36.76 3.77
CA GLU A 50 -6.88 -35.45 4.42
C GLU A 50 -6.36 -34.27 3.59
N THR A 51 -5.33 -34.47 2.77
CA THR A 51 -4.82 -33.42 1.88
C THR A 51 -5.85 -33.12 0.81
N SER A 52 -6.39 -34.15 0.15
CA SER A 52 -7.49 -34.00 -0.81
C SER A 52 -8.73 -33.35 -0.18
N ARG A 53 -9.06 -33.70 1.08
CA ARG A 53 -10.16 -33.07 1.82
C ARG A 53 -9.91 -31.58 2.08
N CYS A 54 -8.70 -31.20 2.50
CA CYS A 54 -8.34 -29.80 2.74
C CYS A 54 -8.35 -28.98 1.45
N ILE A 55 -7.86 -29.53 0.34
CA ILE A 55 -7.90 -28.86 -0.97
C ILE A 55 -9.34 -28.60 -1.39
N ARG A 56 -10.23 -29.62 -1.30
CA ARG A 56 -11.67 -29.41 -1.59
C ARG A 56 -12.30 -28.33 -0.71
N ALA A 57 -11.96 -28.30 0.57
CA ALA A 57 -12.48 -27.29 1.49
C ALA A 57 -12.00 -25.87 1.13
N HIS A 58 -10.75 -25.74 0.70
CA HIS A 58 -10.17 -24.48 0.23
C HIS A 58 -10.88 -23.96 -1.03
N GLU A 59 -11.02 -24.79 -2.06
CA GLU A 59 -11.76 -24.42 -3.28
C GLU A 59 -13.23 -24.09 -3.00
N MET A 60 -13.88 -24.89 -2.14
CA MET A 60 -15.25 -24.63 -1.73
C MET A 60 -15.40 -23.33 -0.94
N MET A 61 -14.38 -22.93 -0.18
CA MET A 61 -14.36 -21.65 0.50
C MET A 61 -14.25 -20.50 -0.50
N HIS A 62 -13.38 -20.59 -1.52
CA HIS A 62 -13.36 -19.61 -2.62
C HIS A 62 -14.76 -19.44 -3.23
N ALA A 63 -15.41 -20.55 -3.59
CA ALA A 63 -16.77 -20.53 -4.13
C ALA A 63 -17.77 -19.81 -3.20
N LYS A 64 -17.56 -19.90 -1.88
CA LYS A 64 -18.43 -19.31 -0.87
C LYS A 64 -18.16 -17.83 -0.59
N VAL A 65 -16.90 -17.38 -0.57
CA VAL A 65 -16.56 -16.05 -0.04
C VAL A 65 -15.83 -15.12 -1.01
N SER A 66 -15.27 -15.63 -2.09
CA SER A 66 -14.49 -14.81 -3.02
C SER A 66 -15.41 -13.98 -3.92
N PRO A 67 -15.10 -12.71 -4.21
CA PRO A 67 -15.93 -11.88 -5.09
C PRO A 67 -15.86 -12.36 -6.56
N THR A 68 -16.99 -12.27 -7.28
CA THR A 68 -17.07 -12.55 -8.73
C THR A 68 -16.62 -11.36 -9.58
N ALA A 69 -16.85 -10.14 -9.09
CA ALA A 69 -16.37 -8.91 -9.66
C ALA A 69 -15.61 -8.14 -8.58
N VAL A 70 -14.36 -7.79 -8.88
CA VAL A 70 -13.52 -6.98 -8.00
C VAL A 70 -13.46 -5.58 -8.60
N THR A 71 -14.19 -4.65 -8.02
CA THR A 71 -13.87 -3.23 -8.20
C THR A 71 -12.78 -2.92 -7.19
N VAL A 72 -11.59 -2.58 -7.68
CA VAL A 72 -10.54 -2.01 -6.82
C VAL A 72 -10.77 -0.50 -6.82
N PRO A 73 -11.07 0.12 -5.67
CA PRO A 73 -11.12 1.57 -5.55
C PRO A 73 -9.90 2.25 -6.20
N SER A 74 -10.11 3.34 -6.93
CA SER A 74 -9.04 3.97 -7.74
C SER A 74 -7.85 4.44 -6.90
N ASP A 75 -8.09 4.80 -5.64
CA ASP A 75 -7.09 5.16 -4.63
C ASP A 75 -6.18 3.98 -4.22
N LEU A 76 -6.60 2.74 -4.51
CA LEU A 76 -5.82 1.52 -4.33
C LEU A 76 -5.10 1.06 -5.61
N GLY A 77 -5.02 1.91 -6.63
CA GLY A 77 -4.38 1.60 -7.93
C GLY A 77 -2.89 1.25 -7.85
N HIS A 78 -2.24 1.46 -6.70
CA HIS A 78 -0.87 1.01 -6.44
C HIS A 78 -0.75 -0.48 -6.08
N LEU A 79 -1.87 -1.14 -5.74
CA LEU A 79 -1.90 -2.58 -5.44
C LEU A 79 -1.96 -3.40 -6.73
N SER A 80 -0.99 -4.28 -6.93
CA SER A 80 -1.00 -5.18 -8.08
C SER A 80 -2.11 -6.24 -7.98
N PRO A 81 -2.69 -6.69 -9.12
CA PRO A 81 -3.65 -7.80 -9.14
C PRO A 81 -3.14 -9.06 -8.43
N SER A 82 -1.86 -9.41 -8.62
CA SER A 82 -1.24 -10.56 -7.96
C SER A 82 -1.24 -10.43 -6.43
N THR A 83 -1.05 -9.21 -5.89
CA THR A 83 -1.10 -8.98 -4.44
C THR A 83 -2.50 -9.18 -3.88
N LEU A 84 -3.54 -8.78 -4.62
CA LEU A 84 -4.93 -8.99 -4.22
C LEU A 84 -5.31 -10.47 -4.25
N ILE A 85 -4.89 -11.21 -5.28
CA ILE A 85 -5.10 -12.66 -5.38
C ILE A 85 -4.46 -13.35 -4.17
N VAL A 86 -3.19 -13.05 -3.89
CA VAL A 86 -2.47 -13.66 -2.76
C VAL A 86 -3.08 -13.28 -1.40
N ALA A 87 -3.57 -12.05 -1.26
CA ALA A 87 -4.28 -11.63 -0.05
C ALA A 87 -5.59 -12.43 0.13
N GLU A 88 -6.26 -12.74 -0.97
CA GLU A 88 -7.46 -13.58 -0.95
C GLU A 88 -7.14 -15.02 -0.56
N GLU A 89 -6.06 -15.60 -1.09
CA GLU A 89 -5.55 -16.92 -0.69
C GLU A 89 -5.33 -16.99 0.83
N PHE A 90 -4.72 -15.96 1.41
CA PHE A 90 -4.55 -15.86 2.85
C PHE A 90 -5.89 -15.87 3.60
N ARG A 91 -6.84 -15.03 3.19
CA ARG A 91 -8.17 -14.96 3.82
C ARG A 91 -8.89 -16.31 3.76
N VAL A 92 -8.85 -16.97 2.60
CA VAL A 92 -9.45 -18.29 2.39
C VAL A 92 -8.80 -19.35 3.26
N ASN A 93 -7.47 -19.42 3.30
CA ASN A 93 -6.75 -20.37 4.17
C ASN A 93 -7.17 -20.23 5.64
N MET A 94 -7.26 -19.00 6.13
CA MET A 94 -7.63 -18.72 7.51
C MET A 94 -9.11 -19.07 7.79
N LEU A 95 -10.01 -18.79 6.86
CA LEU A 95 -11.43 -19.15 6.96
C LEU A 95 -11.64 -20.67 6.95
N VAL A 96 -10.91 -21.40 6.12
CA VAL A 96 -10.96 -22.87 6.06
C VAL A 96 -10.48 -23.46 7.39
N GLY A 97 -9.40 -22.92 7.95
CA GLY A 97 -8.92 -23.29 9.29
C GLY A 97 -9.96 -23.01 10.38
N ALA A 98 -10.60 -21.84 10.34
CA ALA A 98 -11.66 -21.48 11.30
C ALA A 98 -12.92 -22.34 11.17
N ALA A 99 -13.21 -22.87 9.97
CA ALA A 99 -14.27 -23.83 9.72
C ALA A 99 -13.94 -25.26 10.23
N GLY A 100 -12.76 -25.48 10.83
CA GLY A 100 -12.37 -26.73 11.46
C GLY A 100 -11.57 -27.69 10.56
N PHE A 101 -11.20 -27.26 9.35
CA PHE A 101 -10.36 -28.10 8.48
C PHE A 101 -8.88 -27.99 8.88
N PRO A 102 -8.15 -29.12 8.97
CA PRO A 102 -6.78 -29.16 9.48
C PRO A 102 -5.72 -28.71 8.44
N VAL A 103 -5.88 -27.53 7.83
CA VAL A 103 -5.01 -27.01 6.75
C VAL A 103 -3.55 -26.82 7.19
N MET A 104 -3.32 -26.44 8.45
CA MET A 104 -1.97 -26.35 9.03
C MET A 104 -1.23 -27.71 9.12
N LYS A 105 -1.96 -28.83 9.01
CA LYS A 105 -1.39 -30.19 9.11
C LYS A 105 -1.30 -30.90 7.77
N TYR A 106 -2.20 -30.60 6.83
CA TYR A 106 -2.35 -31.36 5.59
C TYR A 106 -2.32 -30.56 4.30
N LEU A 107 -2.53 -29.24 4.33
CA LEU A 107 -2.52 -28.42 3.11
C LEU A 107 -1.08 -28.06 2.71
N ALA A 108 -0.47 -28.97 1.96
CA ALA A 108 0.81 -28.85 1.27
C ALA A 108 0.92 -29.94 0.21
N ASP A 109 1.72 -29.72 -0.84
CA ASP A 109 1.99 -30.73 -1.87
C ASP A 109 3.41 -31.30 -1.80
N GLY A 110 4.24 -30.80 -0.87
CA GLY A 110 5.61 -31.25 -0.65
C GLY A 110 6.65 -30.58 -1.55
N SER A 111 6.22 -29.73 -2.49
CA SER A 111 7.13 -28.98 -3.37
C SER A 111 7.70 -27.73 -2.71
N GLU A 112 7.14 -27.30 -1.58
CA GLU A 112 7.34 -25.95 -1.04
C GLU A 112 8.79 -25.62 -0.70
N LYS A 113 9.53 -26.60 -0.18
CA LYS A 113 10.96 -26.42 0.12
C LYS A 113 11.76 -26.11 -1.14
N ARG A 114 11.54 -26.88 -2.21
CA ARG A 114 12.20 -26.67 -3.51
C ARG A 114 11.78 -25.34 -4.13
N THR A 115 10.51 -24.97 -3.98
CA THR A 115 10.00 -23.66 -4.43
C THR A 115 10.70 -22.53 -3.69
N GLY A 116 10.83 -22.60 -2.36
CA GLY A 116 11.54 -21.60 -1.56
C GLY A 116 13.02 -21.48 -1.93
N GLU A 117 13.71 -22.61 -2.12
CA GLU A 117 15.11 -22.63 -2.60
C GLU A 117 15.22 -21.94 -3.97
N ARG A 118 14.35 -22.29 -4.93
CA ARG A 118 14.37 -21.72 -6.28
C ARG A 118 14.13 -20.21 -6.28
N LEU A 119 13.14 -19.72 -5.55
CA LEU A 119 12.85 -18.29 -5.48
C LEU A 119 14.02 -17.51 -4.87
N ALA A 120 14.63 -18.06 -3.82
CA ALA A 120 15.79 -17.47 -3.16
C ALA A 120 17.06 -17.49 -4.05
N VAL A 121 17.28 -18.55 -4.84
CA VAL A 121 18.35 -18.63 -5.85
C VAL A 121 18.15 -17.58 -6.94
N ASN A 122 16.91 -17.43 -7.39
CA ASN A 122 16.55 -16.45 -8.42
C ASN A 122 16.53 -15.01 -7.90
N ARG A 123 16.77 -14.80 -6.59
CA ARG A 123 16.66 -13.50 -5.92
C ARG A 123 15.30 -12.84 -6.12
N ASP A 124 14.25 -13.64 -6.23
CA ASP A 124 12.89 -13.14 -6.49
C ASP A 124 12.17 -12.83 -5.17
N TRP A 125 12.51 -11.69 -4.57
CA TRP A 125 11.99 -11.27 -3.27
C TRP A 125 10.46 -11.09 -3.30
N ASN A 126 9.93 -10.38 -4.30
CA ASN A 126 8.50 -10.08 -4.38
C ASN A 126 7.66 -11.34 -4.54
N GLU A 127 8.09 -12.28 -5.38
CA GLU A 127 7.41 -13.56 -5.53
C GLU A 127 7.54 -14.41 -4.24
N THR A 128 8.66 -14.30 -3.51
CA THR A 128 8.81 -14.96 -2.21
C THR A 128 7.84 -14.40 -1.16
N VAL A 129 7.64 -13.08 -1.13
CA VAL A 129 6.64 -12.40 -0.29
C VAL A 129 5.23 -12.86 -0.64
N HIS A 130 4.91 -12.92 -1.93
CA HIS A 130 3.61 -13.41 -2.41
C HIS A 130 3.38 -14.87 -2.03
N MET A 131 4.36 -15.74 -2.27
CA MET A 131 4.27 -17.16 -1.90
C MET A 131 4.15 -17.36 -0.38
N LEU A 132 4.82 -16.54 0.42
CA LEU A 132 4.68 -16.56 1.89
C LEU A 132 3.25 -16.24 2.31
N ALA A 133 2.68 -15.17 1.77
CA ALA A 133 1.33 -14.76 2.13
C ALA A 133 0.29 -15.81 1.68
N ALA A 134 0.40 -16.33 0.46
CA ALA A 134 -0.48 -17.37 -0.07
C ALA A 134 -0.39 -18.71 0.69
N THR A 135 0.73 -18.98 1.37
CA THR A 135 0.91 -20.21 2.17
C THR A 135 0.70 -19.99 3.66
N SER A 136 0.54 -18.75 4.12
CA SER A 136 0.30 -18.45 5.54
C SER A 136 -1.02 -19.07 6.00
N GLY A 137 -1.00 -19.66 7.20
CA GLY A 137 -2.14 -20.43 7.72
C GLY A 137 -2.23 -21.88 7.21
N THR A 138 -1.20 -22.39 6.52
CA THR A 138 -1.19 -23.75 5.98
C THR A 138 0.11 -24.51 6.33
N LYS A 139 0.13 -25.83 6.12
CA LYS A 139 1.34 -26.66 6.31
C LYS A 139 2.49 -26.22 5.39
N ALA A 140 2.15 -25.73 4.19
CA ALA A 140 3.07 -25.33 3.13
C ALA A 140 4.10 -24.28 3.57
N LEU A 141 3.72 -23.33 4.43
CA LEU A 141 4.58 -22.21 4.86
C LEU A 141 5.92 -22.69 5.45
N SER A 142 5.88 -23.74 6.27
CA SER A 142 7.08 -24.24 6.95
C SER A 142 8.13 -24.77 5.96
N GLY A 143 7.68 -25.46 4.91
CA GLY A 143 8.54 -25.94 3.83
C GLY A 143 9.15 -24.79 3.04
N LEU A 144 8.33 -23.80 2.67
CA LEU A 144 8.77 -22.61 1.94
C LEU A 144 9.90 -21.87 2.69
N LEU A 145 9.66 -21.53 3.97
CA LEU A 145 10.64 -20.82 4.80
C LEU A 145 11.92 -21.65 5.00
N ALA A 146 11.81 -22.97 5.15
CA ALA A 146 12.98 -23.84 5.24
C ALA A 146 13.82 -23.80 3.96
N GLY A 147 13.17 -23.77 2.79
CA GLY A 147 13.85 -23.64 1.50
C GLY A 147 14.54 -22.29 1.33
N VAL A 148 13.84 -21.19 1.62
CA VAL A 148 14.41 -19.83 1.56
C VAL A 148 15.60 -19.71 2.50
N LYS A 149 15.50 -20.23 3.74
CA LYS A 149 16.56 -20.13 4.76
C LYS A 149 17.88 -20.78 4.31
N LEU A 150 17.82 -21.82 3.49
CA LEU A 150 19.02 -22.51 3.00
C LEU A 150 19.85 -21.65 2.05
N VAL A 151 19.22 -20.74 1.31
CA VAL A 151 19.86 -19.95 0.26
C VAL A 151 20.01 -18.49 0.68
N GLN A 152 18.96 -17.90 1.27
CA GLN A 152 18.87 -16.50 1.70
C GLN A 152 18.44 -16.40 3.17
N PRO A 153 19.30 -16.76 4.15
CA PRO A 153 18.94 -16.70 5.57
C PRO A 153 18.60 -15.27 6.06
N LEU A 154 19.14 -14.24 5.41
CA LEU A 154 18.90 -12.83 5.75
C LEU A 154 17.47 -12.36 5.44
N TRP A 155 16.73 -13.09 4.60
CA TRP A 155 15.33 -12.79 4.26
C TRP A 155 14.36 -13.22 5.35
N ILE A 156 14.74 -14.21 6.16
CA ILE A 156 13.87 -14.88 7.13
C ILE A 156 13.31 -13.94 8.20
N PRO A 157 14.06 -12.99 8.78
CA PRO A 157 13.51 -12.05 9.75
C PRO A 157 12.33 -11.24 9.20
N THR A 158 12.48 -10.66 8.01
CA THR A 158 11.43 -9.85 7.36
C THR A 158 10.21 -10.69 6.98
N LEU A 159 10.44 -11.88 6.41
CA LEU A 159 9.38 -12.84 6.07
C LEU A 159 8.60 -13.33 7.31
N SER A 160 9.31 -13.62 8.40
CA SER A 160 8.70 -14.05 9.66
C SER A 160 7.87 -12.93 10.29
N GLU A 161 8.36 -11.70 10.21
CA GLU A 161 7.67 -10.52 10.69
C GLU A 161 6.40 -10.22 9.90
N LEU A 162 6.45 -10.29 8.56
CA LEU A 162 5.27 -10.18 7.72
C LEU A 162 4.21 -11.24 8.10
N ASN A 163 4.62 -12.51 8.22
CA ASN A 163 3.71 -13.58 8.63
C ASN A 163 3.09 -13.29 10.01
N ARG A 164 3.89 -12.83 10.98
CA ARG A 164 3.41 -12.46 12.31
C ARG A 164 2.35 -11.37 12.24
N GLN A 165 2.51 -10.39 11.37
CA GLN A 165 1.55 -9.30 11.19
C GLN A 165 0.27 -9.74 10.49
N LEU A 166 0.35 -10.59 9.47
CA LEU A 166 -0.83 -11.21 8.84
C LEU A 166 -1.66 -11.95 9.89
N GLN A 167 -1.00 -12.77 10.71
CA GLN A 167 -1.65 -13.51 11.80
C GLN A 167 -2.19 -12.59 12.92
N LYS A 168 -1.56 -11.44 13.17
CA LYS A 168 -2.08 -10.41 14.10
C LYS A 168 -3.31 -9.72 13.53
N LEU A 169 -3.29 -9.38 12.25
CA LEU A 169 -4.39 -8.74 11.53
C LEU A 169 -5.62 -9.64 11.51
N TRP A 170 -5.44 -10.93 11.20
CA TRP A 170 -6.50 -11.94 11.29
C TRP A 170 -7.13 -11.98 12.69
N ARG A 171 -6.31 -12.18 13.74
CA ARG A 171 -6.80 -12.24 15.13
C ARG A 171 -7.54 -10.98 15.56
N LYS A 172 -7.11 -9.81 15.08
CA LYS A 172 -7.79 -8.53 15.34
C LYS A 172 -9.20 -8.51 14.73
N HIS A 173 -9.33 -8.90 13.45
CA HIS A 173 -10.60 -8.81 12.71
C HIS A 173 -11.53 -10.02 12.94
N THR A 174 -11.06 -11.05 13.62
CA THR A 174 -11.84 -12.25 13.94
C THR A 174 -12.03 -12.48 15.43
N ARG A 175 -11.71 -11.48 16.26
CA ARG A 175 -11.86 -11.54 17.72
C ARG A 175 -13.29 -11.91 18.12
N ASP A 176 -14.27 -11.36 17.41
CA ASP A 176 -15.70 -11.49 17.69
C ASP A 176 -16.36 -12.55 16.77
N GLY A 177 -15.56 -13.37 16.08
CA GLY A 177 -16.00 -14.38 15.10
C GLY A 177 -15.56 -14.06 13.67
N THR A 178 -15.80 -14.99 12.75
CA THR A 178 -15.37 -14.87 11.34
C THR A 178 -16.44 -14.33 10.39
N ALA A 179 -17.63 -13.97 10.90
CA ALA A 179 -18.77 -13.60 10.07
C ALA A 179 -18.46 -12.42 9.14
N ALA A 180 -17.91 -11.32 9.67
CA ALA A 180 -17.56 -10.14 8.87
C ALA A 180 -16.54 -10.45 7.77
N VAL A 181 -15.45 -11.16 8.11
CA VAL A 181 -14.39 -11.50 7.13
C VAL A 181 -14.82 -12.57 6.11
N ALA A 182 -15.88 -13.33 6.41
CA ALA A 182 -16.50 -14.29 5.50
C ALA A 182 -17.68 -13.69 4.70
N SER A 183 -18.10 -12.47 5.04
CA SER A 183 -19.31 -11.84 4.53
C SER A 183 -19.20 -11.56 3.04
N THR A 184 -20.30 -11.80 2.35
CA THR A 184 -20.48 -11.48 0.93
C THR A 184 -21.55 -10.41 0.74
N GLU A 185 -22.01 -9.80 1.83
CA GLU A 185 -22.95 -8.69 1.80
C GLU A 185 -22.33 -7.50 1.05
N PRO A 186 -23.10 -6.83 0.17
CA PRO A 186 -22.64 -5.61 -0.49
C PRO A 186 -22.35 -4.49 0.53
N SER A 187 -21.24 -3.77 0.34
CA SER A 187 -20.82 -2.63 1.15
C SER A 187 -20.22 -1.55 0.24
N ASP A 188 -20.95 -0.45 0.01
CA ASP A 188 -20.60 0.70 -0.85
C ASP A 188 -20.02 0.32 -2.23
N ASP A 189 -18.74 -0.08 -2.31
CA ASP A 189 -18.01 -0.42 -3.53
C ASP A 189 -17.50 -1.88 -3.60
N VAL A 190 -17.55 -2.66 -2.51
CA VAL A 190 -17.03 -4.04 -2.42
C VAL A 190 -17.90 -4.92 -1.51
N THR A 191 -17.66 -6.24 -1.44
CA THR A 191 -18.28 -7.06 -0.39
C THR A 191 -17.59 -6.84 0.96
N GLU A 192 -18.34 -6.89 2.05
CA GLU A 192 -17.82 -6.63 3.42
C GLU A 192 -16.57 -7.47 3.73
N GLY A 193 -16.59 -8.78 3.43
CA GLY A 193 -15.45 -9.67 3.64
C GLY A 193 -14.25 -9.37 2.74
N TRP A 194 -14.48 -8.83 1.55
CA TRP A 194 -13.40 -8.40 0.63
C TRP A 194 -12.64 -7.18 1.16
N GLY A 195 -13.28 -6.33 1.97
CA GLY A 195 -12.60 -5.25 2.68
C GLY A 195 -11.41 -5.76 3.52
N PHE A 196 -11.53 -6.96 4.11
CA PHE A 196 -10.39 -7.59 4.81
C PHE A 196 -9.27 -8.01 3.85
N THR A 197 -9.60 -8.52 2.66
CA THR A 197 -8.60 -8.86 1.63
C THR A 197 -7.80 -7.62 1.22
N ILE A 198 -8.45 -6.47 1.09
CA ILE A 198 -7.77 -5.19 0.80
C ILE A 198 -6.77 -4.83 1.90
N LEU A 199 -7.15 -4.95 3.18
CA LEU A 199 -6.25 -4.68 4.30
C LEU A 199 -5.03 -5.62 4.32
N VAL A 200 -5.24 -6.89 3.97
CA VAL A 200 -4.16 -7.87 3.82
C VAL A 200 -3.25 -7.49 2.66
N ALA A 201 -3.81 -7.10 1.51
CA ALA A 201 -3.04 -6.69 0.33
C ALA A 201 -2.17 -5.46 0.61
N GLN A 202 -2.71 -4.46 1.32
CA GLN A 202 -1.94 -3.29 1.76
C GLN A 202 -0.77 -3.69 2.68
N LEU A 203 -0.99 -4.63 3.59
CA LEU A 203 0.08 -5.13 4.47
C LEU A 203 1.16 -5.88 3.68
N ILE A 204 0.78 -6.73 2.72
CA ILE A 204 1.73 -7.43 1.83
C ILE A 204 2.52 -6.41 1.02
N HIS A 205 1.87 -5.37 0.49
CA HIS A 205 2.49 -4.35 -0.34
C HIS A 205 3.64 -3.62 0.37
N ARG A 206 3.52 -3.38 1.69
CA ARG A 206 4.60 -2.79 2.51
C ARG A 206 5.89 -3.60 2.52
N ALA A 207 5.82 -4.90 2.21
CA ALA A 207 6.98 -5.77 2.14
C ALA A 207 7.56 -5.92 0.72
N LEU A 208 6.88 -5.42 -0.32
CA LEU A 208 7.36 -5.50 -1.69
C LEU A 208 8.41 -4.43 -1.99
N ILE A 209 9.33 -4.75 -2.89
CA ILE A 209 10.32 -3.81 -3.42
C ILE A 209 9.82 -3.33 -4.78
N THR A 210 9.57 -2.02 -4.90
CA THR A 210 9.06 -1.38 -6.11
C THR A 210 10.16 -0.92 -7.06
N GLU A 211 11.39 -0.80 -6.58
CA GLU A 211 12.56 -0.42 -7.38
C GLU A 211 13.28 -1.66 -7.90
N THR A 212 13.57 -1.69 -9.21
CA THR A 212 14.37 -2.77 -9.82
C THR A 212 15.82 -2.70 -9.32
N SER A 213 16.27 -3.77 -8.67
CA SER A 213 17.66 -3.98 -8.24
C SER A 213 18.08 -5.42 -8.54
N ASP A 214 19.33 -5.62 -8.98
CA ASP A 214 19.94 -6.95 -9.18
C ASP A 214 20.20 -7.70 -7.85
N ASP A 215 20.18 -6.96 -6.73
CA ASP A 215 20.30 -7.50 -5.38
C ASP A 215 19.23 -6.87 -4.48
N PRO A 216 18.02 -7.47 -4.42
CA PRO A 216 16.94 -6.94 -3.61
C PRO A 216 17.28 -7.09 -2.13
N VAL A 217 17.39 -5.95 -1.44
CA VAL A 217 17.55 -5.90 0.01
C VAL A 217 16.16 -5.90 0.64
N PRO A 218 15.81 -6.92 1.45
CA PRO A 218 14.54 -6.93 2.15
C PRO A 218 14.34 -5.66 2.97
N PRO A 219 13.12 -5.12 3.05
CA PRO A 219 12.83 -4.01 3.95
C PRO A 219 13.09 -4.44 5.40
N ASP A 220 13.47 -3.47 6.23
CA ASP A 220 13.68 -3.67 7.66
C ASP A 220 12.38 -4.20 8.29
N PRO A 221 12.43 -5.36 9.00
CA PRO A 221 11.25 -5.93 9.68
C PRO A 221 10.50 -4.93 10.56
N SER A 222 11.23 -4.03 11.24
CA SER A 222 10.63 -3.03 12.12
C SER A 222 9.71 -2.05 11.40
N ARG A 223 9.99 -1.77 10.11
CA ARG A 223 9.19 -0.87 9.27
C ARG A 223 7.86 -1.47 8.84
N LEU A 224 7.73 -2.79 8.86
CA LEU A 224 6.45 -3.43 8.61
C LEU A 224 5.46 -3.12 9.73
N GLY A 225 5.95 -2.96 10.97
CA GLY A 225 5.16 -2.89 12.21
C GLY A 225 4.43 -1.57 12.51
N GLY A 226 4.28 -0.69 11.53
CA GLY A 226 3.59 0.59 11.68
C GLY A 226 2.10 0.43 12.03
N ALA A 227 1.71 1.01 13.17
CA ALA A 227 0.35 1.07 13.69
C ALA A 227 -0.68 1.56 12.66
N GLY A 228 -1.89 0.96 12.67
CA GLY A 228 -3.01 1.31 11.79
C GLY A 228 -2.83 0.78 10.35
N ALA A 229 -3.76 0.04 9.74
CA ALA A 229 -5.08 0.57 9.38
C ALA A 229 -5.18 2.08 9.65
N SER A 230 -4.44 2.87 8.88
CA SER A 230 -4.99 4.17 8.50
C SER A 230 -6.31 3.81 7.85
N GLU A 231 -7.42 4.30 8.40
CA GLU A 231 -8.59 4.57 7.57
C GLU A 231 -8.09 5.22 6.27
N VAL A 232 -8.72 4.91 5.14
CA VAL A 232 -8.40 5.49 3.82
C VAL A 232 -7.95 6.95 4.01
N GLY A 233 -6.69 7.20 3.64
CA GLY A 233 -5.85 8.28 4.15
C GLY A 233 -6.46 9.66 3.99
N LYS A 234 -7.23 10.10 4.99
CA LYS A 234 -7.56 11.51 5.15
C LYS A 234 -6.32 12.18 5.71
N PHE A 235 -5.78 13.15 4.96
CA PHE A 235 -4.78 14.04 5.52
C PHE A 235 -5.33 14.69 6.79
N ALA A 236 -4.46 14.87 7.77
CA ALA A 236 -4.78 15.63 8.96
C ALA A 236 -5.19 17.06 8.56
N VAL A 237 -6.10 17.65 9.33
CA VAL A 237 -6.48 19.05 9.15
C VAL A 237 -5.24 19.92 9.37
N MET A 238 -4.95 20.79 8.39
CA MET A 238 -3.83 21.71 8.48
C MET A 238 -4.07 22.75 9.58
N LEU A 239 -3.12 22.86 10.50
CA LEU A 239 -3.14 23.82 11.60
C LEU A 239 -1.81 24.59 11.59
N GLU A 240 -1.86 25.86 11.19
CA GLU A 240 -0.67 26.71 11.14
C GLU A 240 -0.23 27.14 12.54
N LEU A 241 1.05 26.96 12.85
CA LEU A 241 1.70 27.67 13.94
C LEU A 241 2.22 29.01 13.42
N HIS A 242 1.61 30.09 13.88
CA HIS A 242 2.11 31.43 13.57
C HIS A 242 3.40 31.70 14.33
N LEU A 243 4.47 31.98 13.58
CA LEU A 243 5.79 32.31 14.10
C LEU A 243 6.10 33.79 13.90
N ASP A 244 6.72 34.39 14.91
CA ASP A 244 7.35 35.69 14.76
C ASP A 244 8.58 35.58 13.85
N ARG A 245 8.69 36.52 12.91
CA ARG A 245 9.82 36.59 11.97
C ARG A 245 10.55 37.91 12.17
N PRO A 246 11.40 38.06 13.20
CA PRO A 246 12.03 39.34 13.52
C PRO A 246 13.14 39.72 12.54
N ASN A 247 13.79 38.73 11.92
CA ASN A 247 14.95 38.96 11.07
C ASN A 247 14.54 39.47 9.68
N ARG A 248 15.40 40.32 9.08
CA ARG A 248 15.17 40.90 7.74
C ARG A 248 16.39 40.70 6.85
N VAL A 249 16.17 40.10 5.69
CA VAL A 249 17.15 39.97 4.61
C VAL A 249 16.60 40.56 3.31
N ASN A 250 17.48 40.80 2.35
CA ASN A 250 17.08 41.31 1.04
C ASN A 250 16.32 40.22 0.26
N GLY A 251 14.99 40.23 0.32
CA GLY A 251 14.10 39.21 -0.25
C GLY A 251 14.08 39.08 -1.79
N PHE A 252 15.07 39.60 -2.49
CA PHE A 252 15.18 39.53 -3.94
C PHE A 252 16.31 38.60 -4.37
N LEU A 253 15.97 37.54 -5.10
CA LEU A 253 16.94 36.58 -5.63
C LEU A 253 17.68 37.14 -6.87
N GLY A 254 17.13 38.18 -7.50
CA GLY A 254 17.69 38.81 -8.69
C GLY A 254 16.62 39.43 -9.57
N ARG A 255 16.94 39.58 -10.86
CA ARG A 255 16.00 40.04 -11.89
C ARG A 255 15.74 38.93 -12.90
N ARG A 256 14.47 38.61 -13.15
CA ARG A 256 14.05 37.67 -14.19
C ARG A 256 13.29 38.41 -15.30
N LYS A 257 13.38 37.90 -16.52
CA LYS A 257 12.52 38.35 -17.62
C LYS A 257 11.10 37.80 -17.42
N ARG A 258 10.10 38.68 -17.41
CA ARG A 258 8.68 38.32 -17.43
C ARG A 258 8.03 38.88 -18.69
N ALA A 259 7.06 38.15 -19.20
CA ALA A 259 6.23 38.61 -20.30
C ALA A 259 5.53 39.94 -19.94
N SER A 260 5.50 40.86 -20.89
CA SER A 260 5.04 42.23 -20.75
C SER A 260 4.29 42.64 -22.02
N ASN A 261 3.27 43.49 -21.87
CA ASN A 261 2.55 44.09 -22.99
C ASN A 261 3.28 45.30 -23.60
N ILE A 262 4.38 45.74 -22.98
CA ILE A 262 5.22 46.85 -23.44
C ILE A 262 6.68 46.39 -23.56
N GLY A 263 7.33 46.71 -24.68
CA GLY A 263 8.76 46.50 -24.91
C GLY A 263 9.19 46.88 -26.34
N ARG A 264 10.48 46.72 -26.65
CA ARG A 264 11.05 47.10 -27.95
C ARG A 264 11.08 45.97 -28.98
N HIS A 265 11.26 44.73 -28.53
CA HIS A 265 11.37 43.56 -29.40
C HIS A 265 10.39 42.48 -28.95
N PRO A 266 9.42 42.07 -29.77
CA PRO A 266 8.49 41.01 -29.42
C PRO A 266 9.23 39.67 -29.37
N ARG A 267 9.03 38.94 -28.28
CA ARG A 267 9.75 37.68 -27.95
C ARG A 267 8.80 36.49 -27.82
N HIS A 268 7.53 36.76 -27.58
CA HIS A 268 6.48 35.79 -27.32
C HIS A 268 5.28 36.04 -28.26
N LEU A 269 5.48 35.83 -29.57
CA LEU A 269 4.47 36.12 -30.58
C LEU A 269 3.21 35.25 -30.39
N GLU A 270 3.39 34.02 -29.90
CA GLU A 270 2.33 33.07 -29.56
C GLU A 270 1.32 33.64 -28.54
N ARG A 271 1.77 34.54 -27.66
CA ARG A 271 0.94 35.16 -26.61
C ARG A 271 0.01 36.23 -27.15
N LEU A 272 0.18 36.68 -28.39
CA LEU A 272 -0.75 37.61 -29.02
C LEU A 272 -2.15 36.99 -29.18
N LEU A 273 -2.20 35.68 -29.40
CA LEU A 273 -3.42 34.91 -29.64
C LEU A 273 -3.93 34.18 -28.38
N THR A 274 -3.03 33.84 -27.46
CA THR A 274 -3.32 32.95 -26.32
C THR A 274 -3.39 33.67 -24.97
N ASP A 275 -2.76 34.83 -24.83
CA ASP A 275 -2.72 35.60 -23.57
C ASP A 275 -3.72 36.76 -23.66
N PRO A 276 -4.77 36.81 -22.81
CA PRO A 276 -5.76 37.90 -22.83
C PRO A 276 -5.14 39.30 -22.68
N GLU A 277 -4.00 39.39 -21.99
CA GLU A 277 -3.26 40.65 -21.79
C GLU A 277 -2.24 40.95 -22.91
N ARG A 278 -2.13 40.09 -23.93
CA ARG A 278 -1.26 40.24 -25.12
C ARG A 278 0.20 40.57 -24.77
N ARG A 279 0.73 39.89 -23.76
CA ARG A 279 2.09 40.11 -23.23
C ARG A 279 3.17 39.53 -24.14
N ILE A 280 3.44 40.19 -25.27
CA ILE A 280 4.36 39.69 -26.30
C ILE A 280 5.84 40.08 -26.12
N PHE A 281 6.15 40.99 -25.18
CA PHE A 281 7.51 41.50 -24.92
C PHE A 281 8.12 40.95 -23.64
N ASP A 282 9.42 41.18 -23.44
CA ASP A 282 10.12 40.92 -22.17
C ASP A 282 10.29 42.20 -21.35
N ARG A 283 10.02 42.14 -20.04
CA ARG A 283 10.48 43.12 -19.04
C ARG A 283 11.34 42.45 -17.98
N ARG A 284 12.45 43.07 -17.60
CA ARG A 284 13.21 42.65 -16.41
C ARG A 284 12.47 43.14 -15.15
N ALA A 285 11.96 42.21 -14.36
CA ALA A 285 11.34 42.50 -13.06
C ALA A 285 12.19 41.89 -11.94
N ARG A 286 12.18 42.50 -10.76
CA ARG A 286 12.77 41.87 -9.55
C ARG A 286 11.94 40.63 -9.23
N CYS A 287 12.58 39.50 -9.03
CA CYS A 287 11.91 38.29 -8.59
C CYS A 287 12.17 38.08 -7.09
N GLN A 288 11.07 37.91 -6.36
CA GLN A 288 11.10 37.20 -5.09
C GLN A 288 11.29 35.71 -5.39
N GLY A 289 11.83 34.95 -4.44
CA GLY A 289 12.30 33.58 -4.65
C GLY A 289 11.19 32.55 -4.95
N GLY A 290 11.51 31.27 -4.81
CA GLY A 290 10.55 30.17 -4.88
C GLY A 290 9.98 29.81 -3.50
N VAL A 291 9.11 28.80 -3.47
CA VAL A 291 8.65 28.18 -2.23
C VAL A 291 9.48 26.93 -1.97
N VAL A 292 9.93 26.75 -0.74
CA VAL A 292 10.67 25.59 -0.26
C VAL A 292 9.83 24.95 0.82
N LEU A 293 9.25 23.79 0.52
CA LEU A 293 8.51 22.98 1.46
C LEU A 293 9.43 21.91 2.05
N ILE A 294 9.55 21.86 3.37
CA ILE A 294 10.48 20.99 4.10
C ILE A 294 9.69 20.05 5.00
N ASP A 295 9.82 18.75 4.74
CA ASP A 295 9.35 17.70 5.64
C ASP A 295 10.23 17.67 6.89
N GLN A 296 9.61 17.89 8.06
CA GLN A 296 10.25 17.78 9.37
C GLN A 296 9.79 16.53 10.14
N SER A 297 9.35 15.47 9.44
CA SER A 297 8.96 14.19 10.04
C SER A 297 10.15 13.25 10.29
N GLY A 298 10.01 12.39 11.31
CA GLY A 298 10.98 11.34 11.64
C GLY A 298 12.41 11.85 11.86
N SER A 299 13.36 11.36 11.04
CA SER A 299 14.79 11.67 11.14
C SER A 299 15.20 12.99 10.47
N MET A 300 14.29 13.68 9.79
CA MET A 300 14.55 14.96 9.13
C MET A 300 14.31 16.09 10.11
N GLN A 301 15.36 16.57 10.77
CA GLN A 301 15.29 17.72 11.67
C GLN A 301 16.03 18.90 11.06
N LEU A 302 15.29 19.97 10.78
CA LEU A 302 15.85 21.23 10.34
C LEU A 302 16.36 22.03 11.55
N THR A 303 17.62 22.44 11.50
CA THR A 303 18.22 23.33 12.52
C THR A 303 18.14 24.79 12.09
N GLU A 304 18.36 25.73 13.02
CA GLU A 304 18.41 27.15 12.67
C GLU A 304 19.56 27.48 11.71
N ASP A 305 20.71 26.80 11.87
CA ASP A 305 21.85 26.95 10.96
C ASP A 305 21.51 26.50 9.54
N ASP A 306 20.75 25.42 9.40
CA ASP A 306 20.29 24.94 8.09
C ASP A 306 19.28 25.90 7.46
N LEU A 307 18.38 26.48 8.25
CA LEU A 307 17.49 27.55 7.79
C LEU A 307 18.30 28.73 7.23
N TRP A 308 19.33 29.19 7.95
CA TRP A 308 20.18 30.28 7.49
C TRP A 308 21.01 29.93 6.26
N ARG A 309 21.44 28.68 6.09
CA ARG A 309 22.09 28.22 4.85
C ARG A 309 21.16 28.35 3.65
N VAL A 310 19.89 27.95 3.79
CA VAL A 310 18.88 28.08 2.72
C VAL A 310 18.61 29.55 2.43
N ILE A 311 18.45 30.39 3.45
CA ILE A 311 18.23 31.83 3.28
C ILE A 311 19.41 32.52 2.60
N ASN A 312 20.64 32.18 2.95
CA ASN A 312 21.83 32.76 2.32
C ASN A 312 21.95 32.36 0.85
N ALA A 313 21.53 31.15 0.48
CA ALA A 313 21.47 30.72 -0.91
C ALA A 313 20.29 31.34 -1.67
N ALA A 314 19.15 31.52 -1.02
CA ALA A 314 17.90 31.99 -1.62
C ALA A 314 17.14 33.00 -0.73
N PRO A 315 17.59 34.26 -0.62
CA PRO A 315 17.09 35.22 0.39
C PRO A 315 15.61 35.60 0.29
N GLY A 316 15.02 35.40 -0.89
CA GLY A 316 13.63 35.75 -1.19
C GLY A 316 12.66 34.58 -1.19
N CYS A 317 13.10 33.38 -0.82
CA CYS A 317 12.22 32.21 -0.80
C CYS A 317 11.23 32.27 0.37
N VAL A 318 10.09 31.62 0.17
CA VAL A 318 9.20 31.25 1.27
C VAL A 318 9.63 29.88 1.73
N ILE A 319 9.89 29.70 3.03
CA ILE A 319 10.30 28.42 3.60
C ILE A 319 9.20 27.98 4.56
N ILE A 320 8.66 26.79 4.31
CA ILE A 320 7.55 26.22 5.05
C ILE A 320 8.02 24.87 5.59
N GLY A 321 7.94 24.69 6.91
CA GLY A 321 8.15 23.42 7.57
C GLY A 321 6.80 22.77 7.87
N TYR A 322 6.71 21.45 7.74
CA TYR A 322 5.52 20.71 8.14
C TYR A 322 5.88 19.40 8.82
N SER A 323 5.03 18.96 9.74
CA SER A 323 5.14 17.65 10.40
C SER A 323 3.87 17.36 11.19
N HIS A 324 3.42 16.11 11.21
CA HIS A 324 2.20 15.70 11.90
C HIS A 324 2.50 14.79 13.09
N ALA A 325 1.94 15.08 14.27
CA ALA A 325 1.99 14.17 15.41
C ALA A 325 0.85 13.14 15.25
N PRO A 326 1.14 11.83 15.19
CA PRO A 326 0.10 10.80 15.07
C PRO A 326 -0.95 10.94 16.18
N HIS A 327 -2.24 10.83 15.79
CA HIS A 327 -3.39 10.93 16.69
C HIS A 327 -3.61 12.31 17.35
N SER A 328 -2.94 13.36 16.85
CA SER A 328 -3.20 14.74 17.28
C SER A 328 -4.21 15.43 16.37
N VAL A 329 -5.13 16.19 16.97
CA VAL A 329 -6.14 17.00 16.25
C VAL A 329 -6.03 18.49 16.52
N GLU A 330 -5.25 18.89 17.54
CA GLU A 330 -5.07 20.29 17.96
C GLU A 330 -3.62 20.77 17.85
N THR A 331 -2.68 19.86 17.53
CA THR A 331 -1.26 20.21 17.45
C THR A 331 -0.99 20.87 16.10
N PRO A 332 -0.39 22.09 16.09
CA PRO A 332 0.04 22.72 14.86
C PRO A 332 1.01 21.83 14.07
N ASN A 333 0.82 21.79 12.76
CA ASN A 333 1.49 20.83 11.88
C ASN A 333 2.10 21.44 10.62
N ILE A 334 2.00 22.77 10.47
CA ILE A 334 2.69 23.55 9.44
C ILE A 334 3.12 24.90 10.01
N TRP A 335 4.23 25.45 9.54
CA TRP A 335 4.71 26.76 9.94
C TRP A 335 5.59 27.42 8.88
N VAL A 336 5.41 28.73 8.71
CA VAL A 336 6.17 29.53 7.74
C VAL A 336 7.40 30.13 8.41
N LEU A 337 8.55 29.48 8.20
CA LEU A 337 9.86 29.85 8.76
C LEU A 337 10.42 31.13 8.14
N ALA A 338 10.17 31.33 6.84
CA ALA A 338 10.57 32.54 6.14
C ALA A 338 9.56 32.94 5.08
N ASP A 339 9.36 34.24 4.90
CA ASP A 339 8.50 34.80 3.87
C ASP A 339 9.14 36.08 3.28
N ARG A 340 9.59 35.99 2.02
CA ARG A 340 10.05 37.12 1.21
C ARG A 340 11.06 38.04 1.92
N GLY A 341 11.96 37.43 2.67
CA GLY A 341 13.04 38.10 3.40
C GLY A 341 12.74 38.42 4.86
N ALA A 342 11.55 38.10 5.38
CA ALA A 342 11.31 38.00 6.82
C ALA A 342 11.63 36.56 7.29
N VAL A 343 12.45 36.39 8.32
CA VAL A 343 12.91 35.06 8.80
C VAL A 343 12.70 34.92 10.31
N THR A 344 12.24 33.74 10.75
CA THR A 344 12.13 33.36 12.17
C THR A 344 13.51 33.29 12.83
N ASP A 345 13.56 33.43 14.16
CA ASP A 345 14.76 33.18 14.97
C ASP A 345 14.83 31.73 15.47
N LYS A 346 13.69 31.04 15.53
CA LYS A 346 13.57 29.67 16.05
C LYS A 346 12.85 28.77 15.06
N VAL A 347 13.40 27.59 14.86
CA VAL A 347 12.77 26.52 14.08
C VAL A 347 12.02 25.59 15.04
N PRO A 348 10.69 25.43 14.92
CA PRO A 348 9.96 24.46 15.73
C PRO A 348 10.49 23.04 15.51
N PRO A 349 10.56 22.22 16.57
CA PRO A 349 10.88 20.81 16.41
C PRO A 349 9.75 20.12 15.63
N GLY A 350 10.14 19.18 14.78
CA GLY A 350 9.19 18.34 14.05
C GLY A 350 8.35 17.48 15.01
N ASN A 351 7.11 17.18 14.60
CA ASN A 351 6.16 16.37 15.35
C ASN A 351 6.36 14.85 15.15
N GLY A 352 7.36 14.45 14.37
CA GLY A 352 7.83 13.07 14.26
C GLY A 352 7.08 12.17 13.26
N GLY A 353 5.91 12.58 12.78
CA GLY A 353 5.13 11.83 11.79
C GLY A 353 4.82 12.63 10.53
N ASN A 354 4.32 11.91 9.53
CA ASN A 354 3.85 12.47 8.29
C ASN A 354 2.34 12.18 8.13
N GLY A 355 1.59 13.21 7.76
CA GLY A 355 0.12 13.14 7.75
C GLY A 355 -0.57 14.39 7.21
N VAL A 356 0.18 15.45 6.89
CA VAL A 356 -0.33 16.71 6.32
C VAL A 356 0.29 17.04 4.97
N ASP A 357 0.96 16.08 4.30
CA ASP A 357 1.66 16.32 3.01
C ASP A 357 0.77 16.97 1.95
N GLY A 358 -0.43 16.44 1.74
CA GLY A 358 -1.36 16.94 0.73
C GLY A 358 -1.73 18.40 0.98
N PRO A 359 -2.34 18.71 2.15
CA PRO A 359 -2.64 20.09 2.52
C PRO A 359 -1.42 21.01 2.53
N ALA A 360 -0.23 20.51 2.91
CA ALA A 360 1.00 21.30 2.90
C ALA A 360 1.46 21.65 1.47
N LEU A 361 1.29 20.74 0.51
CA LEU A 361 1.54 20.99 -0.91
C LEU A 361 0.52 21.97 -1.51
N GLU A 362 -0.75 21.92 -1.09
CA GLU A 362 -1.77 22.88 -1.51
C GLU A 362 -1.55 24.29 -0.93
N PHE A 363 -0.96 24.36 0.26
CA PHE A 363 -0.65 25.62 0.94
C PHE A 363 0.59 26.34 0.36
N ALA A 364 1.56 25.59 -0.17
CA ALA A 364 2.81 26.08 -0.75
C ALA A 364 2.61 26.71 -2.14
#